data_AF-A0A2V9L5N0-F1
#
_entry.id   AF-A0A2V9L5N0-F1
#
_cell.length_a   1.000
_cell.length_b   1.000
_cell.length_c   1.000
_cell.angle_alpha   90.00
_cell.angle_beta   90.00
_cell.angle_gamma   90.00
#
_symmetry.space_group_name_H-M   'P 1'
#
loop_
_entity.id
_entity.type
_entity.pdbx_description
1 polymer ?
#
loop_
_entity_poly.entity_id
_entity_poly.type
_entity_poly.pdbx_seq_one_letter_code
_entity_poly.pdbx_strand_id
1 'polypeptide(L)'
;MLERNLEDLLRHVQDRQQEADSARIELELCRGEYLNVIRSTLHDYSKRARTLADMASAKLEIELPDLRNEDRSLDEAGIVVRIGFDGKPPTELGDTGHSGGQQVIAGIILLMSMAETEGDGFFIVDEPFAHLSLDRVDDVGRFLRRSGAQFLITVPTTL
;
A
#
# COMPACT_ATOMS: atom_id res chain seq x y z
N MET A 1 16.43 51.44 -32.04
CA MET A 1 17.20 50.25 -31.61
C MET A 1 16.65 49.68 -30.30
N LEU A 2 16.40 50.51 -29.28
CA LEU A 2 15.76 50.09 -28.02
C LEU A 2 14.34 49.54 -28.18
N GLU A 3 13.49 50.16 -29.01
CA GLU A 3 12.11 49.68 -29.21
C GLU A 3 12.03 48.28 -29.82
N ARG A 4 12.87 47.96 -30.82
CA ARG A 4 12.97 46.60 -31.39
C ARG A 4 13.44 45.58 -30.36
N ASN A 5 14.45 45.91 -29.56
CA ASN A 5 14.93 45.02 -28.51
C ASN A 5 13.85 44.77 -27.43
N LEU A 6 13.05 45.80 -27.12
CA LEU A 6 11.94 45.67 -26.18
C LEU A 6 10.82 44.80 -26.74
N GLU A 7 10.44 44.97 -28.00
CA GLU A 7 9.46 44.11 -28.69
C GLU A 7 9.90 42.64 -28.74
N ASP A 8 11.18 42.40 -29.05
CA ASP A 8 11.74 41.04 -29.11
C ASP A 8 11.77 40.39 -27.71
N LEU A 9 12.10 41.16 -26.67
CA LEU A 9 12.03 40.70 -25.27
C LEU A 9 10.60 40.38 -24.84
N LEU A 10 9.63 41.22 -25.19
CA LEU A 10 8.23 41.00 -24.84
C LEU A 10 7.67 39.73 -25.52
N ARG A 11 8.04 39.49 -26.78
CA ARG A 11 7.71 38.24 -27.47
C ARG A 11 8.30 37.03 -26.76
N HIS A 12 9.59 37.08 -26.42
CA HIS A 12 10.22 35.98 -25.70
C HIS A 12 9.56 35.70 -24.35
N VAL A 13 9.19 36.73 -23.58
CA VAL A 13 8.46 36.54 -22.32
C VAL A 13 7.09 35.92 -22.56
N GLN A 14 6.37 36.36 -23.58
CA GLN A 14 5.05 35.84 -23.92
C GLN A 14 5.12 34.37 -24.35
N ASP A 15 6.09 34.01 -25.19
CA ASP A 15 6.32 32.62 -25.62
C ASP A 15 6.63 31.73 -24.41
N ARG A 16 7.50 32.19 -23.50
CA ARG A 16 7.81 31.47 -22.26
C ARG A 16 6.62 31.31 -21.33
N GLN A 17 5.74 32.31 -21.26
CA GLN A 17 4.51 32.22 -20.48
C GLN A 17 3.56 31.19 -21.06
N GLN A 18 3.39 31.15 -22.39
CA GLN A 18 2.57 30.15 -23.06
C GLN A 18 3.12 28.73 -22.90
N GLU A 19 4.44 28.57 -23.00
CA GLU A 19 5.12 27.30 -22.71
C GLU A 19 4.84 26.86 -21.25
N ALA A 20 4.98 27.76 -20.29
CA ALA A 20 4.75 27.47 -18.87
C ALA A 20 3.28 27.12 -18.58
N ASP A 21 2.33 27.85 -19.15
CA ASP A 21 0.90 27.57 -18.99
C ASP A 21 0.52 26.21 -19.60
N SER A 22 1.06 25.89 -20.76
CA SER A 22 0.83 24.59 -21.43
C SER A 22 1.39 23.44 -20.59
N ALA A 23 2.63 23.57 -20.11
CA ALA A 23 3.26 22.58 -19.24
C ALA A 23 2.49 22.39 -17.92
N ARG A 24 1.92 23.46 -17.35
CA ARG A 24 1.09 23.37 -16.15
C ARG A 24 -0.19 22.56 -16.39
N ILE A 25 -0.86 22.77 -17.52
CA ILE A 25 -2.06 22.01 -17.88
C ILE A 25 -1.74 20.52 -18.07
N GLU A 26 -0.64 20.22 -18.76
CA GLU A 26 -0.19 18.84 -18.96
C GLU A 26 0.14 18.15 -17.62
N LEU A 27 0.84 18.85 -16.71
CA LEU A 27 1.14 18.34 -15.38
C LEU A 27 -0.14 18.00 -14.59
N GLU A 28 -1.14 18.87 -14.62
CA GLU A 28 -2.42 18.64 -13.94
C GLU A 28 -3.15 17.41 -14.49
N LEU A 29 -3.14 17.22 -15.81
CA LEU A 29 -3.74 16.05 -16.45
C LEU A 29 -3.01 14.76 -16.04
N CYS A 30 -1.69 14.74 -16.18
CA CYS A 30 -0.85 13.59 -15.79
C CYS A 30 -1.02 13.23 -14.31
N ARG A 31 -1.09 14.24 -13.43
CA ARG A 31 -1.33 14.04 -12.00
C ARG A 31 -2.70 13.41 -11.75
N GLY A 32 -3.75 13.89 -12.43
CA GLY A 32 -5.09 13.30 -12.34
C GLY A 32 -5.14 11.85 -12.80
N GLU A 33 -4.49 11.52 -13.91
CA GLU A 33 -4.39 10.14 -14.42
C GLU A 33 -3.66 9.22 -13.44
N TYR A 34 -2.52 9.67 -12.91
CA TYR A 34 -1.75 8.91 -11.94
C TYR A 34 -2.54 8.65 -10.64
N LEU A 35 -3.29 9.65 -10.15
CA LEU A 35 -4.16 9.47 -8.98
C LEU A 35 -5.25 8.42 -9.23
N ASN A 36 -5.78 8.31 -10.46
CA ASN A 36 -6.75 7.27 -10.80
C ASN A 36 -6.12 5.88 -10.75
N VAL A 37 -4.88 5.73 -11.24
CA VAL A 37 -4.12 4.47 -11.13
C VAL A 37 -3.91 4.10 -9.66
N ILE A 38 -3.45 5.04 -8.83
CA ILE A 38 -3.27 4.78 -7.39
C ILE A 38 -4.59 4.34 -6.74
N ARG A 39 -5.69 5.05 -7.02
CA ARG A 39 -7.01 4.71 -6.46
C ARG A 39 -7.45 3.29 -6.83
N SER A 40 -7.24 2.90 -8.10
CA SER A 40 -7.51 1.53 -8.55
C SER A 40 -6.65 0.51 -7.80
N THR A 41 -5.34 0.77 -7.70
CA THR A 41 -4.39 -0.12 -7.01
C THR A 41 -4.74 -0.29 -5.53
N LEU A 42 -5.12 0.79 -4.84
CA LEU A 42 -5.55 0.77 -3.44
C LEU A 42 -6.85 -0.01 -3.24
N HIS A 43 -7.79 0.12 -4.18
CA HIS A 43 -9.02 -0.66 -4.15
C HIS A 43 -8.75 -2.16 -4.32
N ASP A 44 -7.90 -2.53 -5.27
CA ASP A 44 -7.52 -3.92 -5.50
C ASP A 44 -6.73 -4.50 -4.31
N TYR A 45 -5.83 -3.70 -3.73
CA TYR A 45 -5.13 -4.02 -2.49
C TYR A 45 -6.11 -4.33 -1.35
N SER A 46 -7.09 -3.46 -1.12
CA SER A 46 -8.11 -3.64 -0.07
C SER A 46 -8.92 -4.92 -0.28
N LYS A 47 -9.30 -5.22 -1.53
CA LYS A 47 -10.01 -6.45 -1.88
C LYS A 47 -9.16 -7.69 -1.60
N ARG A 48 -7.89 -7.71 -2.02
CA ARG A 48 -6.97 -8.83 -1.77
C ARG A 48 -6.71 -9.05 -0.29
N ALA A 49 -6.46 -7.98 0.45
CA ALA A 49 -6.21 -8.05 1.88
C ALA A 49 -7.39 -8.68 2.63
N ARG A 50 -8.64 -8.33 2.25
CA ARG A 50 -9.85 -8.96 2.82
C ARG A 50 -9.92 -10.46 2.52
N THR A 51 -9.67 -10.87 1.28
CA THR A 51 -9.63 -12.30 0.91
C THR A 51 -8.59 -13.08 1.71
N LEU A 52 -7.39 -12.50 1.89
CA LEU A 52 -6.32 -13.09 2.69
C LEU A 52 -6.68 -13.16 4.18
N ALA A 53 -7.33 -12.13 4.72
CA ALA A 53 -7.82 -12.12 6.10
C ALA A 53 -8.90 -13.18 6.34
N ASP A 54 -9.85 -13.33 5.40
CA ASP A 54 -10.88 -14.37 5.48
C ASP A 54 -10.26 -15.78 5.51
N MET A 55 -9.19 -16.02 4.72
CA MET A 55 -8.42 -17.28 4.76
C MET A 55 -7.68 -17.51 6.09
N ALA A 56 -7.40 -16.46 6.84
CA ALA A 56 -6.84 -16.52 8.19
C ALA A 56 -7.91 -16.54 9.29
N SER A 57 -9.21 -16.59 8.95
CA SER A 57 -10.31 -16.43 9.91
C SER A 57 -10.22 -15.12 10.71
N ALA A 58 -9.70 -14.07 10.07
CA ALA A 58 -9.57 -12.73 10.61
C ALA A 58 -10.57 -11.78 9.94
N LYS A 59 -11.13 -10.85 10.72
CA LYS A 59 -11.97 -9.78 10.20
C LYS A 59 -11.10 -8.55 9.94
N LEU A 60 -11.02 -8.12 8.69
CA LEU A 60 -10.22 -6.96 8.27
C LEU A 60 -11.11 -5.79 7.84
N GLU A 61 -10.79 -4.62 8.38
CA GLU A 61 -11.39 -3.34 8.00
C GLU A 61 -10.27 -2.42 7.46
N ILE A 62 -10.44 -1.93 6.24
CA ILE A 62 -9.51 -1.01 5.58
C ILE A 62 -10.28 0.24 5.16
N GLU A 63 -9.80 1.40 5.62
CA GLU A 63 -10.25 2.71 5.16
C GLU A 63 -9.18 3.28 4.21
N LEU A 64 -9.60 3.53 2.97
CA LEU A 64 -8.73 4.10 1.95
C LEU A 64 -8.75 5.63 2.04
N PRO A 65 -7.61 6.31 1.80
CA PRO A 65 -7.55 7.76 1.82
C PRO A 65 -8.36 8.39 0.68
N ASP A 66 -8.88 9.60 0.91
CA ASP A 66 -9.44 10.43 -0.14
C ASP A 66 -8.32 11.09 -0.94
N LEU A 67 -8.01 10.53 -2.11
CA LEU A 67 -6.97 11.03 -3.00
C LEU A 67 -7.53 12.14 -3.90
N ARG A 68 -7.42 13.38 -3.44
CA ARG A 68 -7.72 14.59 -4.21
C ARG A 68 -6.45 15.14 -4.86
N ASN A 69 -6.64 15.87 -5.95
CA ASN A 69 -5.55 16.54 -6.65
C ASN A 69 -5.13 17.84 -5.94
N GLU A 70 -4.80 17.73 -4.66
CA GLU A 70 -4.44 18.83 -3.76
C GLU A 70 -3.28 18.38 -2.87
N ASP A 71 -2.19 19.14 -2.81
CA ASP A 71 -0.95 18.74 -2.12
C ASP A 71 -1.20 18.35 -0.66
N ARG A 72 -1.97 19.17 0.06
CA ARG A 72 -2.34 18.90 1.45
C ARG A 72 -3.10 17.59 1.63
N SER A 73 -4.00 17.27 0.70
CA SER A 73 -4.77 16.02 0.73
C SER A 73 -3.88 14.80 0.53
N LEU A 74 -2.81 14.92 -0.27
CA LEU A 74 -1.86 13.85 -0.50
C LEU A 74 -0.87 13.71 0.65
N ASP A 75 -0.45 14.81 1.27
CA ASP A 75 0.44 14.81 2.45
C ASP A 75 -0.21 14.15 3.66
N GLU A 76 -1.53 14.32 3.83
CA GLU A 76 -2.32 13.72 4.91
C GLU A 76 -2.86 12.31 4.56
N ALA A 77 -2.59 11.80 3.34
CA ALA A 77 -3.13 10.53 2.90
C ALA A 77 -2.51 9.34 3.65
N GLY A 78 -3.37 8.55 4.30
CA GLY A 78 -2.98 7.33 5.00
C GLY A 78 -4.01 6.21 4.83
N ILE A 79 -3.55 4.97 4.80
CA ILE A 79 -4.41 3.80 4.85
C ILE A 79 -4.59 3.42 6.32
N VAL A 80 -5.83 3.36 6.79
CA VAL A 80 -6.12 2.89 8.15
C VAL A 80 -6.54 1.43 8.07
N VAL A 81 -5.84 0.59 8.83
CA VAL A 81 -6.06 -0.87 8.85
C VAL A 81 -6.42 -1.29 10.27
N ARG A 82 -7.55 -1.98 10.40
CA ARG A 82 -7.98 -2.63 11.64
C ARG A 82 -8.21 -4.11 11.40
N ILE A 83 -7.71 -4.96 12.29
CA ILE A 83 -7.83 -6.41 12.16
C ILE A 83 -8.32 -7.01 13.47
N GLY A 84 -9.18 -8.02 13.38
CA GLY A 84 -9.72 -8.76 14.53
C GLY A 84 -9.57 -10.26 14.29
N PHE A 85 -9.13 -10.99 15.31
CA PHE A 85 -8.97 -12.44 15.27
C PHE A 85 -9.90 -13.11 16.28
N ASP A 86 -10.21 -14.39 16.08
CA ASP A 86 -10.98 -15.21 17.03
C ASP A 86 -12.37 -14.61 17.38
N GLY A 87 -13.00 -13.91 16.43
CA GLY A 87 -14.30 -13.25 16.62
C GLY A 87 -14.25 -11.96 17.45
N LYS A 88 -13.07 -11.46 17.81
CA LYS A 88 -12.90 -10.15 18.47
C LYS A 88 -13.16 -8.99 17.49
N PRO A 89 -13.61 -7.82 17.99
CA PRO A 89 -13.75 -6.64 17.15
C PRO A 89 -12.39 -6.23 16.55
N PRO A 90 -12.35 -5.72 15.31
CA PRO A 90 -11.12 -5.22 14.71
C PRO A 90 -10.53 -4.05 15.48
N THR A 91 -9.23 -4.11 15.76
CA THR A 91 -8.45 -3.04 16.40
C THR A 91 -7.35 -2.57 15.47
N GLU A 92 -6.84 -1.37 15.70
CA GLU A 92 -5.76 -0.81 14.86
C GLU A 92 -4.49 -1.66 14.94
N LEU A 93 -3.76 -1.71 13.82
CA LEU A 93 -2.52 -2.44 13.73
C LEU A 93 -1.50 -1.84 14.72
N GLY A 94 -0.97 -2.68 15.62
CA GLY A 94 -0.04 -2.25 16.67
C GLY A 94 -0.68 -1.99 18.04
N ASP A 95 -2.00 -2.12 18.17
CA ASP A 95 -2.64 -2.13 19.48
C ASP A 95 -2.23 -3.39 20.29
N THR A 96 -2.12 -3.21 21.60
CA THR A 96 -1.68 -4.22 22.59
C THR A 96 -2.63 -5.42 22.71
N GLY A 97 -3.81 -5.36 22.08
CA GLY A 97 -4.81 -6.42 22.08
C GLY A 97 -4.46 -7.64 21.21
N HIS A 98 -3.46 -7.54 20.33
CA HIS A 98 -3.02 -8.62 19.46
C HIS A 98 -1.87 -9.43 20.06
N SER A 99 -1.97 -10.76 19.98
CA SER A 99 -0.82 -11.62 20.29
C SER A 99 0.28 -11.45 19.23
N GLY A 100 1.55 -11.75 19.58
CA GLY A 100 2.66 -11.66 18.64
C GLY A 100 2.42 -12.42 17.32
N GLY A 101 1.80 -13.60 17.39
CA GLY A 101 1.43 -14.39 16.20
C GLY A 101 0.40 -13.71 15.31
N GLN A 102 -0.60 -13.08 15.91
CA GLN A 102 -1.63 -12.34 15.18
C GLN A 102 -1.05 -11.09 14.50
N GLN A 103 -0.08 -10.41 15.13
CA GLN A 103 0.62 -9.28 14.51
C GLN A 103 1.45 -9.73 13.30
N VAL A 104 2.14 -10.87 13.40
CA VAL A 104 2.87 -11.47 12.27
C VAL A 104 1.91 -11.84 11.14
N ILE A 105 0.79 -12.53 11.43
CA ILE A 105 -0.21 -12.88 10.42
C ILE A 105 -0.77 -11.62 9.74
N ALA A 106 -1.10 -10.58 10.52
CA ALA A 106 -1.59 -9.32 9.98
C ALA A 106 -0.55 -8.68 9.04
N GLY A 107 0.72 -8.61 9.44
CA GLY A 107 1.80 -8.09 8.60
C GLY A 107 1.96 -8.88 7.29
N ILE A 108 1.93 -10.21 7.36
CA ILE A 108 2.03 -11.07 6.18
C ILE A 108 0.82 -10.87 5.25
N ILE A 109 -0.41 -10.81 5.78
CA ILE A 109 -1.61 -10.52 4.97
C ILE A 109 -1.44 -9.21 4.19
N LEU A 110 -0.98 -8.15 4.86
CA LEU A 110 -0.81 -6.84 4.24
C LEU A 110 0.31 -6.88 3.18
N LEU A 111 1.46 -7.50 3.49
CA LEU A 111 2.55 -7.66 2.53
C LEU A 111 2.14 -8.45 1.29
N MET A 112 1.46 -9.58 1.49
CA MET A 112 0.98 -10.42 0.39
C MET A 112 -0.03 -9.68 -0.48
N SER A 113 -0.94 -8.90 0.13
CA SER A 113 -1.93 -8.13 -0.62
C SER A 113 -1.33 -6.99 -1.48
N MET A 114 -0.11 -6.54 -1.18
CA MET A 114 0.64 -5.61 -2.03
C MET A 114 1.32 -6.32 -3.20
N ALA A 115 1.88 -7.51 -2.96
CA ALA A 115 2.70 -8.22 -3.94
C ALA A 115 1.88 -8.97 -5.01
N GLU A 116 0.60 -9.24 -4.76
CA GLU A 116 -0.16 -10.16 -5.61
C GLU A 116 -0.61 -9.52 -6.94
N THR A 117 0.06 -9.95 -8.01
CA THR A 117 -0.45 -9.96 -9.39
C THR A 117 -0.63 -11.44 -9.79
N GLU A 118 -1.87 -11.94 -9.72
CA GLU A 118 -2.28 -13.22 -10.33
C GLU A 118 -1.49 -14.49 -9.93
N GLY A 119 -1.37 -14.80 -8.63
CA GLY A 119 -1.16 -16.18 -8.16
C GLY A 119 0.27 -16.74 -8.16
N ASP A 120 1.24 -16.10 -8.81
CA ASP A 120 2.65 -16.57 -8.87
C ASP A 120 3.59 -15.74 -7.95
N GLY A 121 3.17 -15.52 -6.71
CA GLY A 121 3.97 -14.75 -5.73
C GLY A 121 5.11 -15.56 -5.13
N PHE A 122 6.34 -15.04 -5.19
CA PHE A 122 7.50 -15.56 -4.46
C PHE A 122 7.88 -14.61 -3.32
N PHE A 123 7.90 -15.12 -2.09
CA PHE A 123 8.19 -14.33 -0.89
C PHE A 123 9.43 -14.88 -0.20
N ILE A 124 10.38 -13.99 0.10
CA ILE A 124 11.51 -14.28 0.98
C ILE A 124 11.21 -13.63 2.32
N VAL A 125 11.14 -14.43 3.38
CA VAL A 125 10.83 -13.93 4.72
C VAL A 125 11.93 -14.38 5.67
N ASP A 126 12.61 -13.40 6.24
CA ASP A 126 13.69 -13.64 7.19
C ASP A 126 13.11 -13.73 8.61
N GLU A 127 13.25 -14.89 9.25
CA GLU A 127 12.82 -15.16 10.62
C GLU A 127 11.39 -14.67 10.99
N PRO A 128 10.33 -14.97 10.21
CA PRO A 128 8.97 -14.49 10.50
C PRO A 128 8.40 -14.99 11.82
N PHE A 129 9.01 -16.03 12.39
CA PHE A 129 8.54 -16.70 13.60
C PHE A 129 9.34 -16.29 14.84
N ALA A 130 10.28 -15.34 14.73
CA ALA A 130 11.02 -14.84 15.88
C ALA A 130 10.02 -14.40 16.97
N HIS A 131 10.19 -14.95 18.17
CA HIS A 131 9.36 -14.66 19.35
C HIS A 131 7.90 -15.18 19.33
N LEU A 132 7.56 -16.11 18.44
CA LEU A 132 6.26 -16.82 18.47
C LEU A 132 6.31 -18.10 19.32
N SER A 133 5.21 -18.42 20.00
CA SER A 133 5.02 -19.75 20.57
C SER A 133 4.78 -20.80 19.47
N LEU A 134 5.10 -22.07 19.74
CA LEU A 134 4.91 -23.19 18.81
C LEU A 134 3.50 -23.24 18.20
N ASP A 135 2.45 -23.08 19.01
CA ASP A 135 1.06 -23.06 18.52
C ASP A 135 0.81 -21.96 17.47
N ARG A 136 1.48 -20.81 17.62
CA ARG A 136 1.35 -19.68 16.68
C ARG A 136 2.16 -19.88 15.42
N VAL A 137 3.28 -20.60 15.47
CA VAL A 137 4.02 -21.02 14.28
C VAL A 137 3.15 -21.93 13.41
N ASP A 138 2.43 -22.86 14.02
CA ASP A 138 1.50 -23.74 13.30
C ASP A 138 0.35 -22.97 12.64
N ASP A 139 -0.23 -21.98 13.34
CA ASP A 139 -1.28 -21.12 12.78
C ASP A 139 -0.78 -20.35 11.54
N VAL A 140 0.40 -19.72 11.63
CA VAL A 140 1.01 -18.99 10.51
C VAL A 140 1.39 -19.94 9.38
N GLY A 141 1.98 -21.10 9.69
CA GLY A 141 2.36 -22.11 8.70
C GLY A 141 1.15 -22.65 7.92
N ARG A 142 0.01 -22.87 8.59
CA ARG A 142 -1.25 -23.25 7.92
C ARG A 142 -1.75 -22.15 7.00
N PHE A 143 -1.66 -20.89 7.41
CA PHE A 143 -2.04 -19.76 6.57
C PHE A 143 -1.15 -19.66 5.31
N LEU A 144 0.17 -19.70 5.47
CA LEU A 144 1.14 -19.66 4.36
C LEU A 144 0.91 -20.81 3.37
N ARG A 145 0.59 -22.01 3.87
CA ARG A 145 0.28 -23.15 3.01
C ARG A 145 -1.03 -22.97 2.22
N ARG A 146 -2.03 -22.29 2.79
CA ARG A 146 -3.32 -22.04 2.13
C ARG A 146 -3.27 -20.94 1.08
N SER A 147 -2.32 -20.01 1.18
CA SER A 147 -2.22 -18.89 0.25
C SER A 147 -1.77 -19.28 -1.16
N GLY A 148 -1.16 -20.47 -1.33
CA GLY A 148 -0.73 -20.98 -2.64
C GLY A 148 0.55 -20.34 -3.19
N ALA A 149 1.11 -19.34 -2.52
CA ALA A 149 2.36 -18.67 -2.90
C ALA A 149 3.60 -19.51 -2.55
N GLN A 150 4.73 -19.21 -3.21
CA GLN A 150 6.01 -19.82 -2.91
C GLN A 150 6.76 -19.01 -1.85
N PHE A 151 7.22 -19.66 -0.80
CA PHE A 151 7.94 -19.02 0.31
C PHE A 151 9.35 -19.59 0.47
N LEU A 152 10.33 -18.70 0.62
CA LEU A 152 11.65 -19.00 1.15
C LEU A 152 11.71 -18.40 2.57
N ILE A 153 11.75 -19.26 3.58
CA ILE A 153 11.74 -18.84 4.99
C ILE A 153 13.04 -19.26 5.64
N THR A 154 13.73 -18.33 6.27
CA THR A 154 14.83 -18.64 7.19
C THR A 154 14.25 -18.77 8.59
N VAL A 155 14.67 -19.83 9.30
CA VAL A 155 14.30 -20.04 10.70
C VAL A 155 15.56 -20.37 11.49
N PRO A 156 15.74 -19.79 12.69
CA PRO A 156 16.83 -20.20 13.56
C PRO A 156 16.62 -21.67 13.97
N THR A 157 17.68 -22.47 13.87
CA THR A 157 17.67 -23.93 14.11
C THR A 157 17.35 -24.38 15.55
N THR A 158 17.06 -23.44 16.45
CA THR A 158 16.72 -23.70 17.86
C THR A 158 15.25 -23.37 18.10
N LEU A 159 14.38 -24.33 17.75
CA LEU A 159 12.98 -24.41 18.19
C LEU A 159 12.89 -25.32 19.42
#